data_AF-A0A2N1WD15-F1
#
_entry.id   AF-A0A2N1WD15-F1
#
_cell.length_a   1.000
_cell.length_b   1.000
_cell.length_c   1.000
_cell.angle_alpha   90.00
_cell.angle_beta   90.00
_cell.angle_gamma   90.00
#
_symmetry.space_group_name_H-M   'P 1'
#
loop_
_entity.id
_entity.type
_entity.pdbx_description
1 polymer ?
#
loop_
_entity_poly.entity_id
_entity_poly.type
_entity_poly.pdbx_seq_one_letter_code
_entity_poly.pdbx_strand_id
1 'polypeptide(L)'
;FGLVGASDTHTGLTTSDNDNFFGKFTAYEPSAARSQHISRKFADGAPALYSWQYITSGLTAVWAESNTRGALFDAMERREVYATTGPRMRVRLFGGWDFGESDALGRDLALVGYSKGVPMGSDLPSGDGAPSFLVYALRDPIGANLDRVQIIKGWIDADGTPREKVYDVAWSDGRVAGADGKLPPVGNTVDLSIPSWTNTIGASELGAVWSDPDFDPALAAFYYARVIEIPTPRWTAYDAVKFGIDLPDDVPLTTQERAYTSPIWYTPS
;
A
#
# COMPACT_ATOMS: atom_id res chain seq x y z
N PHE A 1 -12.18 -12.19 -0.40
CA PHE A 1 -11.91 -11.00 -1.27
C PHE A 1 -10.41 -10.91 -1.53
N GLY A 2 -9.98 -10.37 -2.67
CA GLY A 2 -8.55 -10.13 -2.98
C GLY A 2 -8.32 -8.69 -3.46
N LEU A 3 -7.18 -8.10 -3.13
CA LEU A 3 -6.80 -6.75 -3.55
C LEU A 3 -5.95 -6.77 -4.82
N VAL A 4 -6.35 -5.95 -5.79
CA VAL A 4 -5.66 -5.79 -7.08
C VAL A 4 -5.38 -4.31 -7.35
N GLY A 5 -4.22 -4.03 -7.90
CA GLY A 5 -3.80 -2.73 -8.42
C GLY A 5 -3.58 -2.80 -9.93
N ALA A 6 -3.99 -1.77 -10.65
CA ALA A 6 -3.76 -1.64 -12.08
C ALA A 6 -3.44 -0.19 -12.46
N SER A 7 -2.63 -0.01 -13.50
CA SER A 7 -2.29 1.32 -13.97
C SER A 7 -3.51 2.04 -14.54
N ASP A 8 -4.42 1.34 -15.22
CA ASP A 8 -5.56 1.96 -15.94
C ASP A 8 -5.09 3.03 -16.95
N THR A 9 -3.98 2.74 -17.64
CA THR A 9 -3.41 3.65 -18.64
C THR A 9 -3.95 3.32 -20.03
N HIS A 10 -4.64 4.27 -20.66
CA HIS A 10 -5.30 4.11 -21.98
C HIS A 10 -4.41 4.51 -23.17
N THR A 11 -3.09 4.48 -23.01
CA THR A 11 -2.11 4.91 -24.03
C THR A 11 -1.27 3.76 -24.56
N GLY A 12 -1.52 2.52 -24.10
CA GLY A 12 -0.69 1.34 -24.44
C GLY A 12 0.63 1.27 -23.66
N LEU A 13 0.91 2.26 -22.81
CA LEU A 13 2.08 2.30 -21.94
C LEU A 13 1.79 1.63 -20.58
N THR A 14 2.78 0.92 -20.04
CA THR A 14 2.69 0.18 -18.76
C THR A 14 3.48 0.83 -17.63
N THR A 15 3.67 2.15 -17.69
CA THR A 15 4.42 2.93 -16.70
C THR A 15 3.62 3.12 -15.41
N SER A 16 4.20 2.78 -14.27
CA SER A 16 3.60 2.96 -12.93
C SER A 16 4.42 3.91 -12.02
N ASP A 17 5.50 4.48 -12.56
CA ASP A 17 6.45 5.33 -11.85
C ASP A 17 6.15 6.82 -12.09
N ASN A 18 6.36 7.64 -11.05
CA ASN A 18 6.06 9.07 -11.10
C ASN A 18 7.01 9.85 -12.02
N ASP A 19 8.27 9.44 -12.13
CA ASP A 19 9.27 10.03 -13.03
C ASP A 19 9.04 9.68 -14.51
N ASN A 20 8.18 8.69 -14.77
CA ASN A 20 7.91 8.15 -16.09
C ASN A 20 6.41 8.15 -16.43
N PHE A 21 5.63 9.09 -15.87
CA PHE A 21 4.19 9.17 -16.08
C PHE A 21 3.81 9.94 -17.35
N PHE A 22 3.22 9.23 -18.33
CA PHE A 22 2.76 9.81 -19.60
C PHE A 22 1.30 10.27 -19.61
N GLY A 23 0.62 10.24 -18.46
CA GLY A 23 -0.82 10.53 -18.39
C GLY A 23 -1.69 9.29 -18.59
N LYS A 24 -2.99 9.41 -18.27
CA LYS A 24 -3.96 8.32 -18.42
C LYS A 24 -4.53 8.19 -19.83
N PHE A 25 -4.56 9.28 -20.58
CA PHE A 25 -5.13 9.35 -21.92
C PHE A 25 -4.23 10.21 -22.81
N THR A 26 -4.28 9.96 -24.11
CA THR A 26 -3.47 10.67 -25.12
C THR A 26 -3.76 12.18 -25.19
N ALA A 27 -4.92 12.63 -24.70
CA ALA A 27 -5.33 14.03 -24.69
C ALA A 27 -4.48 14.94 -23.77
N TYR A 28 -3.69 14.38 -22.86
CA TYR A 28 -2.87 15.13 -21.91
C TYR A 28 -1.55 14.41 -21.58
N GLU A 29 -0.86 14.02 -22.65
CA GLU A 29 0.54 13.58 -22.63
C GLU A 29 1.49 14.68 -22.11
N PRO A 30 2.74 14.34 -21.72
CA PRO A 30 3.69 15.28 -21.14
C PRO A 30 3.83 16.58 -21.93
N SER A 31 3.42 17.69 -21.31
CA SER A 31 3.57 19.04 -21.85
C SER A 31 3.47 20.07 -20.73
N ALA A 32 3.98 21.28 -20.97
CA ALA A 32 3.94 22.40 -20.02
C ALA A 32 2.51 22.76 -19.55
N ALA A 33 1.49 22.46 -20.35
CA ALA A 33 0.10 22.80 -20.06
C ALA A 33 -0.72 21.63 -19.50
N ARG A 34 -0.17 20.39 -19.44
CA ARG A 34 -1.00 19.22 -19.14
C ARG A 34 -1.63 19.26 -17.77
N SER A 35 -0.94 19.81 -16.76
CA SER A 35 -1.50 19.93 -15.40
C SER A 35 -2.81 20.71 -15.37
N GLN A 36 -2.95 21.73 -16.23
CA GLN A 36 -4.12 22.60 -16.33
C GLN A 36 -5.25 22.01 -17.19
N HIS A 37 -5.01 20.88 -17.88
CA HIS A 37 -6.01 20.26 -18.72
C HIS A 37 -7.23 19.80 -17.90
N ILE A 38 -8.43 20.21 -18.31
CA ILE A 38 -9.68 19.80 -17.68
C ILE A 38 -10.13 18.47 -18.29
N SER A 39 -9.91 17.38 -17.56
CA SER A 39 -10.22 16.02 -18.01
C SER A 39 -11.71 15.68 -17.89
N ARG A 40 -12.43 16.33 -16.97
CA ARG A 40 -13.89 16.17 -16.82
C ARG A 40 -14.52 17.48 -16.40
N LYS A 41 -15.73 17.73 -16.89
CA LYS A 41 -16.60 18.84 -16.46
C LYS A 41 -17.89 18.32 -15.84
N PHE A 42 -18.48 19.09 -14.94
CA PHE A 42 -19.85 18.89 -14.46
C PHE A 42 -20.87 19.28 -15.53
N ALA A 43 -22.14 18.98 -15.31
CA ALA A 43 -23.23 19.29 -16.25
C ALA A 43 -23.40 20.80 -16.49
N ASP A 44 -23.04 21.63 -15.53
CA ASP A 44 -23.04 23.10 -15.62
C ASP A 44 -21.80 23.68 -16.32
N GLY A 45 -20.87 22.83 -16.75
CA GLY A 45 -19.63 23.21 -17.44
C GLY A 45 -18.45 23.55 -16.52
N ALA A 46 -18.63 23.53 -15.19
CA ALA A 46 -17.53 23.74 -14.26
C ALA A 46 -16.49 22.60 -14.32
N PRO A 47 -15.19 22.88 -14.11
CA PRO A 47 -14.17 21.84 -14.01
C PRO A 47 -14.49 20.86 -12.87
N ALA A 48 -14.58 19.57 -13.20
CA ALA A 48 -14.80 18.50 -12.23
C ALA A 48 -13.53 17.74 -11.89
N LEU A 49 -12.62 17.62 -12.87
CA LEU A 49 -11.35 16.93 -12.70
C LEU A 49 -10.30 17.57 -13.60
N TYR A 50 -9.18 17.97 -13.01
CA TYR A 50 -7.98 18.38 -13.72
C TYR A 50 -7.05 17.19 -13.92
N SER A 51 -6.25 17.24 -14.98
CA SER A 51 -5.30 16.18 -15.29
C SER A 51 -4.28 15.97 -14.17
N TRP A 52 -3.86 17.04 -13.48
CA TRP A 52 -2.96 16.94 -12.34
C TRP A 52 -3.48 16.01 -11.23
N GLN A 53 -4.79 15.77 -11.13
CA GLN A 53 -5.40 14.91 -10.12
C GLN A 53 -5.24 13.41 -10.44
N TYR A 54 -4.92 13.03 -11.68
CA TYR A 54 -4.58 11.64 -11.98
C TYR A 54 -3.25 11.24 -11.34
N ILE A 55 -3.13 9.97 -11.01
CA ILE A 55 -1.93 9.35 -10.42
C ILE A 55 -1.42 8.25 -11.34
N THR A 56 -0.17 7.81 -11.19
CA THR A 56 0.39 6.67 -11.93
C THR A 56 -0.41 5.38 -11.74
N SER A 57 -1.04 5.24 -10.56
CA SER A 57 -1.83 4.07 -10.16
C SER A 57 -0.94 2.82 -10.00
N GLY A 58 -1.56 1.66 -9.82
CA GLY A 58 -0.92 0.55 -9.12
C GLY A 58 -0.48 -0.66 -9.94
N LEU A 59 0.18 -1.58 -9.23
CA LEU A 59 0.52 -2.92 -9.69
C LEU A 59 -0.18 -3.98 -8.83
N THR A 60 -0.47 -5.13 -9.41
CA THR A 60 -0.85 -6.33 -8.66
C THR A 60 0.35 -7.25 -8.56
N ALA A 61 0.72 -7.60 -7.33
CA ALA A 61 1.72 -8.62 -7.06
C ALA A 61 1.03 -9.93 -6.67
N VAL A 62 1.58 -11.04 -7.17
CA VAL A 62 0.99 -12.38 -7.07
C VAL A 62 2.01 -13.34 -6.48
N TRP A 63 1.69 -13.98 -5.36
CA TRP A 63 2.54 -15.03 -4.80
C TRP A 63 2.17 -16.39 -5.38
N ALA A 64 2.89 -16.77 -6.43
CA ALA A 64 2.74 -18.06 -7.09
C ALA A 64 3.93 -18.98 -6.80
N GLU A 65 3.70 -20.29 -6.82
CA GLU A 65 4.73 -21.32 -6.65
C GLU A 65 5.72 -21.35 -7.83
N SER A 66 5.28 -20.94 -9.01
CA SER A 66 6.10 -20.85 -10.22
C SER A 66 5.60 -19.77 -11.16
N ASN A 67 6.45 -19.32 -12.09
CA ASN A 67 6.09 -18.37 -13.14
C ASN A 67 5.46 -19.08 -14.34
N THR A 68 4.39 -19.84 -14.10
CA THR A 68 3.57 -20.44 -15.16
C THR A 68 2.18 -19.82 -15.13
N ARG A 69 1.50 -19.79 -16.28
CA ARG A 69 0.14 -19.25 -16.34
C ARG A 69 -0.81 -19.95 -15.35
N GLY A 70 -0.74 -21.28 -15.24
CA GLY A 70 -1.55 -22.03 -14.27
C GLY A 70 -1.30 -21.54 -12.84
N ALA A 71 -0.05 -21.59 -12.38
CA ALA A 71 0.29 -21.20 -11.01
C ALA A 71 -0.04 -19.74 -10.68
N LEU A 72 0.05 -18.83 -11.65
CA LEU A 72 -0.37 -17.43 -11.48
C LEU A 72 -1.90 -17.30 -11.33
N PHE A 73 -2.67 -18.03 -12.12
CA PHE A 73 -4.13 -18.06 -12.00
C PHE A 73 -4.58 -18.68 -10.69
N ASP A 74 -3.98 -19.80 -10.29
CA ASP A 74 -4.26 -20.46 -9.02
C ASP A 74 -3.97 -19.53 -7.83
N ALA A 75 -2.91 -18.70 -7.94
CA ALA A 75 -2.55 -17.70 -6.93
C ALA A 75 -3.56 -16.55 -6.82
N MET A 76 -4.04 -16.07 -7.96
CA MET A 76 -5.11 -15.07 -8.00
C MET A 76 -6.44 -15.65 -7.50
N GLU A 77 -6.76 -16.91 -7.83
CA GLU A 77 -7.97 -17.59 -7.38
C GLU A 77 -8.00 -17.79 -5.86
N ARG A 78 -6.88 -18.23 -5.26
CA ARG A 78 -6.75 -18.29 -3.79
C ARG A 78 -6.59 -16.91 -3.13
N ARG A 79 -6.47 -15.85 -3.93
CA ARG A 79 -6.37 -14.43 -3.51
C ARG A 79 -5.09 -14.11 -2.74
N GLU A 80 -4.02 -14.87 -2.98
CA GLU A 80 -2.71 -14.61 -2.38
C GLU A 80 -1.97 -13.52 -3.18
N VAL A 81 -2.58 -12.34 -3.17
CA VAL A 81 -2.22 -11.18 -3.98
C VAL A 81 -2.24 -9.92 -3.14
N TYR A 82 -1.56 -8.88 -3.61
CA TYR A 82 -1.60 -7.55 -3.00
C TYR A 82 -1.44 -6.48 -4.07
N ALA A 83 -1.90 -5.28 -3.76
CA ALA A 83 -1.79 -4.12 -4.62
C ALA A 83 -0.69 -3.19 -4.12
N THR A 84 0.03 -2.53 -5.03
CA THR A 84 0.85 -1.36 -4.71
C THR A 84 0.35 -0.17 -5.50
N THR A 85 0.64 1.06 -5.06
CA THR A 85 0.25 2.28 -5.78
C THR A 85 1.32 2.76 -6.79
N GLY A 86 2.25 1.87 -7.14
CA GLY A 86 3.30 2.12 -8.13
C GLY A 86 4.55 1.27 -7.85
N PRO A 87 5.21 1.46 -6.70
CA PRO A 87 6.46 0.77 -6.38
C PRO A 87 6.30 -0.74 -6.30
N ARG A 88 7.38 -1.46 -6.59
CA ARG A 88 7.49 -2.93 -6.49
C ARG A 88 7.89 -3.37 -5.09
N MET A 89 7.23 -2.80 -4.08
CA MET A 89 7.34 -3.27 -2.69
C MET A 89 7.00 -4.75 -2.61
N ARG A 90 7.74 -5.50 -1.78
CA ARG A 90 7.45 -6.92 -1.54
C ARG A 90 6.78 -7.08 -0.19
N VAL A 91 5.53 -7.53 -0.17
CA VAL A 91 4.75 -7.63 1.07
C VAL A 91 4.21 -9.05 1.28
N ARG A 92 4.31 -9.53 2.52
CA ARG A 92 3.73 -10.78 3.01
C ARG A 92 2.92 -10.48 4.26
N LEU A 93 1.74 -11.09 4.34
CA LEU A 93 0.92 -11.13 5.54
C LEU A 93 0.44 -12.57 5.74
N PHE A 94 0.62 -13.06 6.95
CA PHE A 94 0.07 -14.32 7.43
C PHE A 94 -0.72 -14.07 8.70
N GLY A 95 -1.77 -14.87 8.92
CA GLY A 95 -2.62 -14.80 10.10
C GLY A 95 -2.78 -16.19 10.71
N GLY A 96 -2.80 -16.27 12.04
CA GLY A 96 -2.90 -17.52 12.77
C GLY A 96 -3.05 -17.26 14.26
N TRP A 97 -2.70 -18.24 15.07
CA TRP A 97 -2.87 -18.20 16.53
C TRP A 97 -1.51 -18.20 17.26
N ASP A 98 -0.49 -18.80 16.65
CA ASP A 98 0.78 -19.16 17.31
C ASP A 98 2.02 -18.40 16.80
N PHE A 99 1.84 -17.22 16.20
CA PHE A 99 2.99 -16.38 15.84
C PHE A 99 3.60 -15.73 17.09
N GLY A 100 4.92 -15.83 17.22
CA GLY A 100 5.69 -15.17 18.27
C GLY A 100 6.67 -14.15 17.69
N GLU A 101 7.10 -13.15 18.48
CA GLU A 101 7.96 -12.05 18.00
C GLU A 101 9.22 -12.51 17.24
N SER A 102 9.81 -13.64 17.64
CA SER A 102 11.00 -14.20 16.96
C SER A 102 10.74 -14.64 15.52
N ASP A 103 9.48 -14.92 15.15
CA ASP A 103 9.09 -15.32 13.80
C ASP A 103 9.34 -14.20 12.78
N ALA A 104 9.21 -12.93 13.20
CA ALA A 104 9.49 -11.77 12.34
C ALA A 104 11.00 -11.55 12.08
N LEU A 105 11.87 -12.21 12.85
CA LEU A 105 13.33 -12.11 12.73
C LEU A 105 13.94 -13.21 11.84
N GLY A 106 13.14 -14.19 11.43
CA GLY A 106 13.58 -15.30 10.60
C GLY A 106 13.87 -14.87 9.17
N ARG A 107 14.85 -15.52 8.52
CA ARG A 107 15.13 -15.32 7.08
C ARG A 107 14.11 -16.00 6.18
N ASP A 108 13.48 -17.07 6.66
CA ASP A 108 12.53 -17.90 5.92
C ASP A 108 11.08 -17.63 6.34
N LEU A 109 10.68 -16.35 6.30
CA LEU A 109 9.35 -15.89 6.72
C LEU A 109 8.20 -16.64 6.05
N ALA A 110 8.35 -17.01 4.78
CA ALA A 110 7.33 -17.77 4.06
C ALA A 110 7.14 -19.17 4.67
N LEU A 111 8.22 -19.87 5.01
CA LEU A 111 8.14 -21.20 5.63
C LEU A 111 7.43 -21.11 6.98
N VAL A 112 7.81 -20.14 7.81
CA VAL A 112 7.16 -19.89 9.11
C VAL A 112 5.68 -19.58 8.91
N GLY A 113 5.36 -18.63 8.02
CA GLY A 113 4.00 -18.21 7.71
C GLY A 113 3.08 -19.35 7.27
N TYR A 114 3.51 -20.15 6.28
CA TYR A 114 2.72 -21.29 5.80
C TYR A 114 2.65 -22.45 6.80
N SER A 115 3.59 -22.56 7.74
CA SER A 115 3.58 -23.63 8.75
C SER A 115 2.70 -23.34 9.96
N LYS A 116 2.58 -22.05 10.35
CA LYS A 116 1.88 -21.62 11.58
C LYS A 116 0.54 -20.95 11.33
N GLY A 117 0.22 -20.60 10.09
CA GLY A 117 -0.98 -19.84 9.77
C GLY A 117 -1.39 -19.94 8.32
N VAL A 118 -2.27 -19.02 7.92
CA VAL A 118 -2.80 -18.89 6.56
C VAL A 118 -2.27 -17.60 5.93
N PRO A 119 -2.05 -17.58 4.59
CA PRO A 119 -1.61 -16.37 3.90
C PRO A 119 -2.76 -15.37 3.73
N MET A 120 -2.41 -14.13 3.38
CA MET A 120 -3.38 -13.15 2.87
C MET A 120 -4.30 -13.72 1.79
N GLY A 121 -5.58 -13.34 1.85
CA GLY A 121 -6.62 -13.86 0.96
C GLY A 121 -7.36 -15.09 1.48
N SER A 122 -6.94 -15.64 2.62
CA SER A 122 -7.58 -16.79 3.28
C SER A 122 -8.51 -16.40 4.42
N ASP A 123 -9.23 -17.39 4.92
CA ASP A 123 -10.01 -17.34 6.16
C ASP A 123 -9.17 -17.98 7.28
N LEU A 124 -9.19 -17.39 8.48
CA LEU A 124 -8.56 -17.98 9.66
C LEU A 124 -9.27 -19.30 9.99
N PRO A 125 -8.51 -20.37 10.29
CA PRO A 125 -9.09 -21.59 10.83
C PRO A 125 -9.60 -21.32 12.26
N SER A 126 -10.52 -22.15 12.76
CA SER A 126 -10.93 -22.10 14.17
C SER A 126 -9.71 -22.18 15.09
N GLY A 127 -9.72 -21.39 16.15
CA GLY A 127 -8.67 -21.36 17.16
C GLY A 127 -9.08 -20.56 18.39
N ASP A 128 -8.19 -20.52 19.37
CA ASP A 128 -8.44 -19.92 20.67
C ASP A 128 -7.66 -18.62 20.86
N GLY A 129 -8.23 -17.68 21.60
CA GLY A 129 -7.60 -16.41 21.92
C GLY A 129 -7.68 -15.39 20.79
N ALA A 130 -6.85 -14.35 20.86
CA ALA A 130 -6.77 -13.33 19.81
C ALA A 130 -5.86 -13.79 18.67
N PRO A 131 -6.24 -13.56 17.39
CA PRO A 131 -5.38 -13.92 16.27
C PRO A 131 -4.11 -13.06 16.27
N SER A 132 -3.02 -13.67 15.84
CA SER A 132 -1.72 -13.04 15.61
C SER A 132 -1.41 -12.99 14.12
N PHE A 133 -0.72 -11.93 13.72
CA PHE A 133 -0.41 -11.64 12.33
C PHE A 133 1.09 -11.42 12.16
N LEU A 134 1.71 -12.22 11.31
CA LEU A 134 3.08 -12.04 10.86
C LEU A 134 3.07 -11.22 9.57
N VAL A 135 3.63 -10.01 9.63
CA VAL A 135 3.74 -9.12 8.49
C VAL A 135 5.21 -8.82 8.20
N TYR A 136 5.56 -8.78 6.92
CA TYR A 136 6.87 -8.37 6.47
C TYR A 136 6.82 -7.62 5.14
N ALA A 137 7.61 -6.58 5.06
CA ALA A 137 7.70 -5.70 3.91
C ALA A 137 9.16 -5.41 3.56
N LEU A 138 9.48 -5.49 2.27
CA LEU A 138 10.68 -4.89 1.68
C LEU A 138 10.29 -3.72 0.81
N ARG A 139 11.11 -2.67 0.87
CA ARG A 139 11.02 -1.57 -0.10
C ARG A 139 11.19 -2.06 -1.54
N ASP A 140 10.76 -1.24 -2.49
CA ASP A 140 11.17 -1.41 -3.88
C ASP A 140 12.72 -1.28 -3.97
N PRO A 141 13.44 -2.23 -4.60
CA PRO A 141 14.89 -2.17 -4.77
C PRO A 141 15.43 -0.85 -5.32
N ILE A 142 14.66 -0.15 -6.17
CA ILE A 142 15.01 1.15 -6.75
C ILE A 142 14.18 2.31 -6.19
N GLY A 143 13.24 2.05 -5.28
CA GLY A 143 12.32 3.05 -4.72
C GLY A 143 12.76 3.64 -3.38
N ALA A 144 11.78 4.14 -2.63
CA ALA A 144 12.01 4.78 -1.34
C ALA A 144 12.01 3.79 -0.17
N ASN A 145 12.65 4.15 0.93
CA ASN A 145 12.59 3.39 2.17
C ASN A 145 11.15 3.36 2.74
N LEU A 146 10.87 2.38 3.59
CA LEU A 146 9.59 2.23 4.26
C LEU A 146 9.46 3.20 5.45
N ASP A 147 8.32 3.90 5.51
CA ASP A 147 7.86 4.66 6.67
C ASP A 147 7.39 3.68 7.75
N ARG A 148 6.34 2.92 7.45
CA ARG A 148 5.66 2.05 8.42
C ARG A 148 4.81 0.95 7.79
N VAL A 149 4.51 -0.03 8.62
CA VAL A 149 3.51 -1.08 8.38
C VAL A 149 2.36 -0.88 9.34
N GLN A 150 1.15 -1.00 8.80
CA GLN A 150 -0.09 -0.93 9.54
C GLN A 150 -0.90 -2.21 9.33
N ILE A 151 -1.63 -2.62 10.36
CA ILE A 151 -2.73 -3.58 10.22
C ILE A 151 -4.03 -2.82 10.32
N ILE A 152 -4.92 -3.04 9.37
CA ILE A 152 -6.25 -2.47 9.34
C ILE A 152 -7.23 -3.59 9.66
N LYS A 153 -7.99 -3.42 10.74
CA LYS A 153 -9.09 -4.27 11.14
C LYS A 153 -10.39 -3.64 10.70
N GLY A 154 -11.21 -4.37 9.96
CA GLY A 154 -12.60 -4.03 9.72
C GLY A 154 -13.52 -5.06 10.37
N TRP A 155 -14.64 -4.63 10.93
CA TRP A 155 -15.66 -5.51 11.50
C TRP A 155 -17.05 -4.88 11.40
N ILE A 156 -18.08 -5.65 11.73
CA ILE A 156 -19.46 -5.17 11.79
C ILE A 156 -19.93 -5.30 13.24
N ASP A 157 -20.40 -4.21 13.84
CA ASP A 157 -21.00 -4.22 15.17
C ASP A 157 -22.33 -4.99 15.17
N ALA A 158 -22.83 -5.37 16.36
CA ALA A 158 -24.10 -6.09 16.49
C ALA A 158 -25.33 -5.36 15.89
N ASP A 159 -25.25 -4.04 15.73
CA ASP A 159 -26.29 -3.21 15.10
C ASP A 159 -26.16 -3.12 13.57
N GLY A 160 -25.17 -3.79 12.97
CA GLY A 160 -24.89 -3.76 11.53
C GLY A 160 -24.00 -2.61 11.08
N THR A 161 -23.49 -1.77 11.99
CA THR A 161 -22.61 -0.65 11.65
C THR A 161 -21.21 -1.15 11.27
N PRO A 162 -20.69 -0.80 10.08
CA PRO A 162 -19.32 -1.12 9.71
C PRO A 162 -18.33 -0.25 10.50
N ARG A 163 -17.27 -0.88 10.98
CA ARG A 163 -16.17 -0.22 11.70
C ARG A 163 -14.84 -0.53 11.03
N GLU A 164 -13.90 0.40 11.19
CA GLU A 164 -12.51 0.22 10.81
C GLU A 164 -11.62 0.80 11.91
N LYS A 165 -10.51 0.12 12.20
CA LYS A 165 -9.43 0.63 13.05
C LYS A 165 -8.09 0.33 12.40
N VAL A 166 -7.19 1.32 12.46
CA VAL A 166 -5.83 1.25 11.95
C VAL A 166 -4.87 1.13 13.12
N TYR A 167 -3.98 0.17 13.06
CA TYR A 167 -2.90 -0.03 14.02
C TYR A 167 -1.56 0.15 13.31
N ASP A 168 -0.72 1.06 13.79
CA ASP A 168 0.70 1.09 13.43
C ASP A 168 1.41 -0.06 14.17
N VAL A 169 2.04 -0.98 13.44
CA VAL A 169 2.61 -2.22 14.02
C VAL A 169 4.12 -2.33 13.89
N ALA A 170 4.71 -1.62 12.91
CA ALA A 170 6.15 -1.46 12.76
C ALA A 170 6.44 -0.14 12.04
N TRP A 171 7.47 0.60 12.44
CA TRP A 171 7.84 1.85 11.79
C TRP A 171 9.31 2.19 11.96
N SER A 172 9.79 3.03 11.06
CA SER A 172 11.18 3.50 11.00
C SER A 172 11.48 4.68 11.93
N ASP A 173 12.77 4.96 12.08
CA ASP A 173 13.33 6.18 12.69
C ASP A 173 13.02 6.38 14.18
N GLY A 174 12.70 5.31 14.91
CA GLY A 174 12.57 5.34 16.38
C GLY A 174 11.51 6.31 16.90
N ARG A 175 10.55 6.70 16.06
CA ARG A 175 9.47 7.62 16.41
C ARG A 175 8.63 7.03 17.54
N VAL A 176 8.11 7.89 18.40
CA VAL A 176 7.24 7.50 19.51
C VAL A 176 5.83 8.00 19.21
N ALA A 177 4.83 7.14 19.38
CA ALA A 177 3.43 7.53 19.24
C ALA A 177 3.04 8.56 20.32
N GLY A 178 2.19 9.51 19.95
CA GLY A 178 1.63 10.48 20.88
C GLY A 178 0.70 9.85 21.91
N ALA A 179 0.23 10.66 22.87
CA ALA A 179 -0.74 10.22 23.88
C ALA A 179 -2.09 9.78 23.27
N ASP A 180 -2.38 10.21 22.05
CA ASP A 180 -3.55 9.80 21.26
C ASP A 180 -3.32 8.50 20.47
N GLY A 181 -2.17 7.85 20.66
CA GLY A 181 -1.76 6.62 19.96
C GLY A 181 -1.33 6.85 18.51
N LYS A 182 -1.26 8.10 18.03
CA LYS A 182 -0.89 8.39 16.64
C LYS A 182 0.62 8.56 16.49
N LEU A 183 1.18 7.91 15.47
CA LEU A 183 2.56 8.09 15.09
C LEU A 183 2.75 9.44 14.35
N PRO A 184 3.75 10.27 14.73
CA PRO A 184 4.07 11.47 13.98
C PRO A 184 4.49 11.11 12.54
N PRO A 185 4.22 11.99 11.55
CA PRO A 185 4.66 11.78 10.18
C PRO A 185 6.17 11.51 10.11
N VAL A 186 6.57 10.66 9.17
CA VAL A 186 7.98 10.50 8.80
C VAL A 186 8.51 11.82 8.22
N GLY A 187 9.82 12.01 8.26
CA GLY A 187 10.46 13.16 7.61
C GLY A 187 10.26 13.17 6.09
N ASN A 188 10.72 14.24 5.44
CA ASN A 188 10.68 14.37 3.99
C ASN A 188 12.09 14.72 3.47
N THR A 189 12.60 13.91 2.55
CA THR A 189 13.92 14.09 1.92
C THR A 189 13.81 14.48 0.45
N VAL A 190 12.62 14.83 -0.03
CA VAL A 190 12.41 15.25 -1.41
C VAL A 190 13.10 16.59 -1.67
N ASP A 191 13.92 16.62 -2.72
CA ASP A 191 14.45 17.83 -3.34
C ASP A 191 13.59 18.16 -4.57
N LEU A 192 12.89 19.29 -4.54
CA LEU A 192 12.03 19.73 -5.65
C LEU A 192 12.79 20.49 -6.75
N SER A 193 14.04 20.92 -6.50
CA SER A 193 14.87 21.56 -7.52
C SER A 193 15.38 20.56 -8.56
N ILE A 194 15.60 19.33 -8.09
CA ILE A 194 15.91 18.14 -8.88
C ILE A 194 15.02 17.01 -8.35
N PRO A 195 13.80 16.80 -8.88
CA PRO A 195 12.74 15.98 -8.28
C PRO A 195 13.25 14.58 -7.97
N SER A 196 13.78 14.43 -6.76
CA SER A 196 14.55 13.29 -6.28
C SER A 196 14.42 13.23 -4.76
N TRP A 197 14.92 12.16 -4.14
CA TRP A 197 14.88 11.98 -2.70
C TRP A 197 16.08 11.15 -2.24
N THR A 198 16.39 11.22 -0.95
CA THR A 198 17.41 10.38 -0.33
C THR A 198 16.79 9.38 0.64
N ASN A 199 17.33 8.17 0.66
CA ASN A 199 16.95 7.10 1.61
C ASN A 199 17.73 7.22 2.93
N THR A 200 17.93 8.46 3.40
CA THR A 200 18.60 8.78 4.68
C THR A 200 17.69 8.65 5.90
N ILE A 201 16.39 8.48 5.66
CA ILE A 201 15.34 8.17 6.65
C ILE A 201 14.58 6.92 6.19
N GLY A 202 13.71 6.38 7.03
CA GLY A 202 12.97 5.16 6.71
C GLY A 202 13.81 3.89 6.87
N ALA A 203 13.20 2.73 6.66
CA ALA A 203 13.86 1.43 6.73
C ALA A 203 13.81 0.66 5.39
N SER A 204 14.82 -0.14 5.08
CA SER A 204 14.80 -0.99 3.88
C SER A 204 13.85 -2.18 3.99
N GLU A 205 13.59 -2.62 5.22
CA GLU A 205 12.70 -3.70 5.56
C GLU A 205 11.98 -3.37 6.88
N LEU A 206 10.75 -3.88 7.02
CA LEU A 206 9.99 -3.83 8.27
C LEU A 206 9.28 -5.17 8.45
N GLY A 207 9.39 -5.75 9.65
CA GLY A 207 8.73 -6.99 10.02
C GLY A 207 8.19 -6.90 11.44
N ALA A 208 7.02 -7.49 11.67
CA ALA A 208 6.43 -7.56 13.00
C ALA A 208 5.50 -8.77 13.13
N VAL A 209 5.34 -9.23 14.37
CA VAL A 209 4.18 -10.00 14.79
C VAL A 209 3.29 -9.08 15.60
N TRP A 210 2.00 -9.05 15.28
CA TRP A 210 1.01 -8.24 15.97
C TRP A 210 -0.23 -9.07 16.28
N SER A 211 -0.72 -8.99 17.51
CA SER A 211 -1.98 -9.62 17.93
C SER A 211 -3.04 -8.55 18.16
N ASP A 212 -4.29 -8.84 17.79
CA ASP A 212 -5.39 -7.89 17.94
C ASP A 212 -5.73 -7.65 19.42
N PRO A 213 -5.44 -6.46 19.99
CA PRO A 213 -5.68 -6.19 21.41
C PRO A 213 -7.17 -5.98 21.71
N ASP A 214 -7.97 -5.69 20.69
CA ASP A 214 -9.40 -5.42 20.80
C ASP A 214 -10.22 -6.55 20.16
N PHE A 215 -9.70 -7.79 20.21
CA PHE A 215 -10.35 -8.95 19.61
C PHE A 215 -11.62 -9.31 20.39
N ASP A 216 -12.72 -9.44 19.63
CA ASP A 216 -13.98 -9.99 20.12
C ASP A 216 -14.31 -11.22 19.27
N PRO A 217 -14.29 -12.44 19.86
CA PRO A 217 -14.54 -13.66 19.10
C PRO A 217 -15.97 -13.74 18.55
N ALA A 218 -16.91 -12.93 19.03
CA ALA A 218 -18.29 -12.89 18.54
C ALA A 218 -18.47 -12.04 17.27
N LEU A 219 -17.49 -11.23 16.88
CA LEU A 219 -17.60 -10.31 15.75
C LEU A 219 -16.89 -10.85 14.52
N ALA A 220 -17.59 -10.90 13.39
CA ALA A 220 -16.95 -11.14 12.10
C ALA A 220 -16.04 -9.96 11.76
N ALA A 221 -14.80 -10.28 11.39
CA ALA A 221 -13.76 -9.29 11.15
C ALA A 221 -12.89 -9.68 9.97
N PHE A 222 -12.17 -8.70 9.42
CA PHE A 222 -11.11 -8.93 8.45
C PHE A 222 -9.92 -8.03 8.74
N TYR A 223 -8.74 -8.49 8.33
CA TYR A 223 -7.47 -7.84 8.60
C TYR A 223 -6.66 -7.74 7.32
N TYR A 224 -6.14 -6.57 6.99
CA TYR A 224 -5.16 -6.44 5.91
C TYR A 224 -4.01 -5.53 6.34
N ALA A 225 -2.84 -5.73 5.74
CA ALA A 225 -1.67 -4.91 5.97
C ALA A 225 -1.63 -3.75 4.96
N ARG A 226 -1.28 -2.57 5.45
CA ARG A 226 -0.90 -1.41 4.64
C ARG A 226 0.54 -1.04 4.91
N VAL A 227 1.37 -1.04 3.88
CA VAL A 227 2.75 -0.56 3.95
C VAL A 227 2.81 0.82 3.33
N ILE A 228 3.57 1.73 3.92
CA ILE A 228 3.75 3.10 3.45
C ILE A 228 5.26 3.35 3.30
N GLU A 229 5.67 3.93 2.18
CA GLU A 229 7.04 4.41 1.98
C GLU A 229 7.19 5.89 2.37
N ILE A 230 8.43 6.33 2.58
CA ILE A 230 8.74 7.74 2.82
C ILE A 230 8.33 8.60 1.61
N PRO A 231 8.15 9.92 1.77
CA PRO A 231 7.75 10.79 0.68
C PRO A 231 8.68 10.71 -0.54
N THR A 232 8.07 10.66 -1.72
CA THR A 232 8.73 10.70 -3.02
C THR A 232 8.16 11.85 -3.87
N PRO A 233 8.91 12.33 -4.88
CA PRO A 233 8.37 13.31 -5.80
C PRO A 233 7.21 12.72 -6.60
N ARG A 234 6.14 13.49 -6.73
CA ARG A 234 5.00 13.16 -7.58
C ARG A 234 5.30 13.56 -9.02
N TRP A 235 4.66 12.94 -10.01
CA TRP A 235 4.86 13.25 -11.44
C TRP A 235 4.75 14.76 -11.78
N THR A 236 3.94 15.50 -11.03
CA THR A 236 3.80 16.97 -11.14
C THR A 236 5.08 17.74 -10.79
N ALA A 237 5.88 17.26 -9.85
CA ALA A 237 7.20 17.84 -9.56
C ALA A 237 8.19 17.61 -10.72
N TYR A 238 8.15 16.43 -11.35
CA TYR A 238 8.98 16.14 -12.53
C TYR A 238 8.63 17.06 -13.69
N ASP A 239 7.35 17.33 -13.91
CA ASP A 239 6.91 18.27 -14.95
C ASP A 239 7.30 19.71 -14.66
N ALA A 240 7.13 20.16 -13.42
CA ALA A 240 7.49 21.52 -13.02
C ALA A 240 8.95 21.83 -13.39
N VAL A 241 9.86 20.91 -13.06
CA VAL A 241 11.28 21.05 -13.39
C VAL A 241 11.55 20.83 -14.88
N LYS A 242 10.96 19.80 -15.50
CA LYS A 242 11.18 19.48 -16.93
C LYS A 242 10.74 20.60 -17.87
N PHE A 243 9.62 21.26 -17.55
CA PHE A 243 9.03 22.30 -18.39
C PHE A 243 9.30 23.72 -17.89
N GLY A 244 9.91 23.89 -16.71
CA GLY A 244 10.15 25.20 -16.11
C GLY A 244 8.85 25.95 -15.84
N ILE A 245 7.85 25.26 -15.31
CA ILE A 245 6.52 25.82 -15.03
C ILE A 245 6.28 25.93 -13.54
N ASP A 246 5.62 27.01 -13.14
CA ASP A 246 5.06 27.13 -11.79
C ASP A 246 3.68 26.47 -11.76
N LEU A 247 3.45 25.65 -10.73
CA LEU A 247 2.18 24.99 -10.49
C LEU A 247 1.44 25.71 -9.36
N PRO A 248 0.09 25.77 -9.40
CA PRO A 248 -0.71 26.28 -8.28
C PRO A 248 -0.41 25.54 -6.97
N ASP A 249 -0.57 26.24 -5.84
CA ASP A 249 -0.25 25.71 -4.50
C ASP A 249 -1.06 24.47 -4.10
N ASP A 250 -2.23 24.26 -4.71
CA ASP A 250 -3.09 23.09 -4.47
C ASP A 250 -2.66 21.84 -5.25
N VAL A 251 -1.69 21.96 -6.17
CA VAL A 251 -1.14 20.83 -6.92
C VAL A 251 -0.07 20.13 -6.07
N PRO A 252 -0.27 18.87 -5.64
CA PRO A 252 0.71 18.18 -4.82
C PRO A 252 1.99 17.93 -5.61
N LEU A 253 3.16 18.21 -5.01
CA LEU A 253 4.47 17.93 -5.62
C LEU A 253 5.13 16.68 -5.04
N THR A 254 4.61 16.16 -3.93
CA THR A 254 5.09 14.95 -3.27
C THR A 254 3.96 13.95 -3.10
N THR A 255 4.30 12.67 -3.01
CA THR A 255 3.37 11.57 -2.72
C THR A 255 4.01 10.62 -1.72
N GLN A 256 3.20 9.72 -1.16
CA GLN A 256 3.68 8.56 -0.40
C GLN A 256 2.96 7.35 -0.95
N GLU A 257 3.74 6.48 -1.59
CA GLU A 257 3.20 5.27 -2.16
C GLU A 257 2.97 4.20 -1.09
N ARG A 258 2.14 3.24 -1.43
CA ARG A 258 1.60 2.26 -0.48
C ARG A 258 1.51 0.89 -1.11
N ALA A 259 1.46 -0.12 -0.24
CA ALA A 259 1.03 -1.46 -0.59
C ALA A 259 -0.12 -1.90 0.32
N TYR A 260 -1.03 -2.71 -0.21
CA TYR A 260 -2.22 -3.21 0.47
C TYR A 260 -2.37 -4.70 0.21
N THR A 261 -2.32 -5.52 1.25
CA THR A 261 -2.49 -6.98 1.13
C THR A 261 -3.95 -7.37 0.94
N SER A 262 -4.21 -8.51 0.29
CA SER A 262 -5.54 -9.11 0.41
C SER A 262 -5.88 -9.35 1.89
N PRO A 263 -7.16 -9.20 2.29
CA PRO A 263 -7.54 -9.40 3.67
C PRO A 263 -7.52 -10.87 4.07
N ILE A 264 -7.20 -11.12 5.33
CA ILE A 264 -7.46 -12.37 6.05
C ILE A 264 -8.78 -12.20 6.82
N TRP A 265 -9.67 -13.17 6.72
CA TRP A 265 -11.01 -13.10 7.30
C TRP A 265 -11.09 -13.91 8.60
N TYR A 266 -11.88 -13.43 9.56
CA TYR A 266 -12.27 -14.16 10.75
C TYR A 266 -13.79 -14.31 10.76
N THR A 267 -14.25 -15.56 10.92
CA THR A 267 -15.66 -15.88 11.09
C THR A 267 -15.88 -16.44 12.50
N PRO A 268 -16.76 -15.87 13.31
CA PRO A 268 -17.15 -16.42 14.61
C PRO A 268 -17.62 -17.87 14.49
N SER A 269 -17.25 -18.71 15.44
CA SER A 269 -17.66 -20.11 15.51
C SER A 269 -19.03 -20.30 16.16
#